data_AF-A0A6A0H534-F1
#
_entry.id   AF-A0A6A0H534-F1
#
_cell.length_a   1.000
_cell.length_b   1.000
_cell.length_c   1.000
_cell.angle_alpha   90.00
_cell.angle_beta   90.00
_cell.angle_gamma   90.00
#
_symmetry.space_group_name_H-M   'P 1'
#
loop_
_entity.id
_entity.type
_entity.pdbx_description
1 polymer ?
#
loop_
_entity_poly.entity_id
_entity_poly.type
_entity_poly.pdbx_seq_one_letter_code
_entity_poly.pdbx_strand_id
1 'polypeptide(L)'
;MRPVAAHVGVDPCATVQCGLGQHCTVNEYGVAGCRCELWCPPVVTPVCGTDGTTYHSECHLQRHACVSQRVVSVAFVGACGSGVGCPTKKCPVGGVCRERYGRAECQCRECAGVYAPVCGTDARTYRSECHMWRVACLEGGSNVALQHEGPCGEYVAK
;
A
#
# COMPACT_ATOMS: atom_id res chain seq x y z
N MET A 1 63.45 -16.71 -0.12
CA MET A 1 62.40 -15.79 0.38
C MET A 1 61.10 -16.58 0.40
N ARG A 2 60.56 -16.90 1.58
CA ARG A 2 59.30 -17.68 1.71
C ARG A 2 58.13 -16.72 1.50
N PRO A 3 57.13 -17.04 0.65
CA PRO A 3 55.95 -16.20 0.53
C PRO A 3 55.17 -16.26 1.85
N VAL A 4 54.85 -15.09 2.39
CA VAL A 4 53.92 -14.94 3.51
C VAL A 4 52.55 -15.31 2.96
N ALA A 5 51.98 -16.42 3.43
CA ALA A 5 50.60 -16.79 3.10
C ALA A 5 49.69 -15.64 3.55
N ALA A 6 49.05 -14.98 2.59
CA ALA A 6 47.98 -14.05 2.89
C ALA A 6 46.90 -14.85 3.61
N HIS A 7 46.60 -14.49 4.86
CA HIS A 7 45.41 -14.96 5.54
C HIS A 7 44.22 -14.47 4.72
N VAL A 8 43.69 -15.34 3.85
CA VAL A 8 42.41 -15.14 3.21
C VAL A 8 41.36 -15.23 4.33
N GLY A 9 41.08 -14.08 4.94
CA GLY A 9 39.96 -13.93 5.86
C GLY A 9 38.69 -14.11 5.03
N VAL A 10 38.18 -15.34 4.99
CA VAL A 10 36.86 -15.63 4.41
C VAL A 10 35.85 -14.91 5.28
N ASP A 11 35.10 -13.97 4.69
CA ASP A 11 33.98 -13.33 5.38
C ASP A 11 32.92 -14.41 5.70
N PRO A 12 32.68 -14.74 6.98
CA PRO A 12 31.75 -15.80 7.35
C PRO A 12 30.29 -15.46 7.00
N CYS A 13 29.98 -14.19 6.69
CA CYS A 13 28.67 -13.77 6.19
C CYS A 13 28.50 -13.93 4.67
N ALA A 14 29.57 -14.22 3.91
CA ALA A 14 29.51 -14.33 2.45
C ALA A 14 28.61 -15.49 1.95
N THR A 15 28.42 -16.53 2.77
CA THR A 15 27.62 -17.71 2.42
C THR A 15 26.31 -17.82 3.19
N VAL A 16 26.01 -16.88 4.09
CA VAL A 16 24.84 -16.95 4.96
C VAL A 16 23.67 -16.21 4.33
N GLN A 17 22.56 -16.92 4.10
CA GLN A 17 21.30 -16.33 3.65
C GLN A 17 20.37 -16.16 4.84
N CYS A 18 20.17 -14.92 5.26
CA CYS A 18 19.28 -14.59 6.36
C CYS A 18 17.83 -14.42 5.91
N GLY A 19 16.90 -14.59 6.86
CA GLY A 19 15.46 -14.45 6.64
C GLY A 19 14.99 -12.99 6.51
N LEU A 20 13.68 -12.80 6.46
CA LEU A 20 13.04 -11.50 6.22
C LEU A 20 13.50 -10.44 7.24
N GLY A 21 14.16 -9.38 6.75
CA GLY A 21 14.62 -8.25 7.57
C GLY A 21 15.81 -8.57 8.49
N GLN A 22 16.42 -9.74 8.37
CA GLN A 22 17.59 -10.14 9.14
C GLN A 22 18.88 -9.75 8.42
N HIS A 23 19.88 -9.36 9.19
CA HIS A 23 21.21 -9.06 8.70
C HIS A 23 22.21 -10.04 9.31
N CYS A 24 23.22 -10.41 8.52
CA CYS A 24 24.28 -11.28 9.01
C CYS A 24 25.25 -10.48 9.87
N THR A 25 25.53 -10.99 11.07
CA THR A 25 26.47 -10.42 12.03
C THR A 25 27.42 -11.50 12.52
N VAL A 26 28.68 -11.14 12.77
CA VAL A 26 29.71 -12.08 13.25
C VAL A 26 29.89 -11.86 14.75
N ASN A 27 29.87 -12.93 15.54
CA ASN A 27 30.13 -12.85 16.98
C ASN A 27 31.64 -12.81 17.31
N GLU A 28 31.98 -12.67 18.59
CA GLU A 28 33.37 -12.62 19.07
C GLU A 28 34.19 -13.89 18.77
N TYR A 29 33.53 -15.01 18.44
CA TYR A 29 34.14 -16.29 18.07
C TYR A 29 34.32 -16.45 16.55
N GLY A 30 34.00 -15.43 15.74
CA GLY A 30 34.10 -15.50 14.28
C GLY A 30 32.94 -16.28 13.62
N VAL A 31 31.87 -16.58 14.37
CA VAL A 31 30.71 -17.31 13.85
C VAL A 31 29.67 -16.32 13.32
N ALA A 32 29.30 -16.48 12.05
CA ALA A 32 28.22 -15.71 11.43
C ALA A 32 26.85 -16.19 11.88
N GLY A 33 25.98 -15.25 12.22
CA GLY A 33 24.59 -15.50 12.61
C GLY A 33 23.66 -14.39 12.14
N CYS A 34 22.42 -14.76 11.85
CA CYS A 34 21.39 -13.83 11.41
C CYS A 34 20.72 -13.17 12.60
N ARG A 35 20.63 -11.84 12.59
CA ARG A 35 20.02 -11.06 13.68
C ARG A 35 19.11 -9.97 13.13
N CYS A 36 18.06 -9.67 13.88
CA CYS A 36 17.21 -8.52 13.63
C CYS A 36 17.83 -7.26 14.23
N GLU A 37 17.62 -6.12 13.57
CA GLU A 37 17.91 -4.83 14.19
C GLU A 37 16.97 -4.63 15.38
N LEU A 38 17.54 -4.49 16.58
CA LEU A 38 16.77 -4.36 17.83
C LEU A 38 16.69 -2.92 18.31
N TRP A 39 17.56 -2.05 17.80
CA TRP A 39 17.58 -0.66 18.17
C TRP A 39 16.72 0.17 17.24
N CYS A 40 15.89 1.03 17.82
CA CYS A 40 15.15 2.04 17.09
C CYS A 40 15.40 3.40 17.73
N PRO A 41 15.54 4.48 16.93
CA PRO A 41 15.60 5.82 17.49
C PRO A 41 14.31 6.14 18.27
N PRO A 42 14.38 7.00 19.30
CA PRO A 42 13.22 7.38 20.12
C PRO A 42 12.23 8.33 19.39
N VAL A 43 12.22 8.31 18.05
CA VAL A 43 11.31 9.10 17.22
C VAL A 43 9.94 8.42 17.19
N VAL A 44 8.90 9.19 17.56
CA VAL A 44 7.51 8.71 17.56
C VAL A 44 6.79 9.25 16.33
N THR A 45 6.77 8.43 15.30
CA THR A 45 6.05 8.67 14.03
C THR A 45 5.14 7.47 13.77
N PRO A 46 3.95 7.40 14.39
CA PRO A 46 3.15 6.20 14.41
C PRO A 46 2.77 5.76 12.98
N VAL A 47 2.81 4.45 12.73
CA VAL A 47 2.42 3.84 11.46
C VAL A 47 1.46 2.70 11.70
N CYS A 48 0.52 2.50 10.77
CA CYS A 48 -0.38 1.36 10.79
C CYS A 48 0.19 0.28 9.89
N GLY A 49 0.37 -0.93 10.42
CA GLY A 49 0.84 -2.08 9.66
C GLY A 49 -0.26 -2.72 8.82
N THR A 50 0.13 -3.49 7.80
CA THR A 50 -0.78 -4.33 7.00
C THR A 50 -1.43 -5.46 7.79
N ASP A 51 -1.02 -5.66 9.04
CA ASP A 51 -1.61 -6.55 10.02
C ASP A 51 -2.68 -5.87 10.90
N GLY A 52 -2.93 -4.57 10.70
CA GLY A 52 -3.89 -3.78 11.48
C GLY A 52 -3.36 -3.32 12.83
N THR A 53 -2.06 -3.46 13.10
CA THR A 53 -1.44 -3.03 14.35
C THR A 53 -0.79 -1.66 14.20
N THR A 54 -0.93 -0.80 15.21
CA THR A 54 -0.22 0.49 15.24
C THR A 54 1.17 0.29 15.85
N TYR A 55 2.20 0.73 15.15
CA TYR A 55 3.59 0.72 15.59
C TYR A 55 4.06 2.14 15.89
N HIS A 56 4.95 2.30 16.89
CA HIS A 56 5.47 3.60 17.31
C HIS A 56 6.26 4.33 16.23
N SER A 57 6.92 3.58 15.33
CA SER A 57 7.59 4.08 14.13
C SER A 57 7.77 2.96 13.13
N GLU A 58 8.18 3.29 11.89
CA GLU A 58 8.50 2.29 10.86
C GLU A 58 9.59 1.32 11.32
N CYS A 59 10.59 1.79 12.08
CA CYS A 59 11.63 0.92 12.64
C CYS A 59 11.03 -0.14 13.57
N HIS A 60 10.07 0.25 14.42
CA HIS A 60 9.40 -0.70 15.32
C HIS A 60 8.58 -1.74 14.56
N LEU A 61 7.98 -1.35 13.43
CA LEU A 61 7.28 -2.28 12.54
C LEU A 61 8.26 -3.28 11.92
N GLN A 62 9.36 -2.80 11.34
CA GLN A 62 10.38 -3.66 10.72
C GLN A 62 11.01 -4.61 11.73
N ARG A 63 11.30 -4.12 12.95
CA ARG A 63 11.77 -4.96 14.06
C ARG A 63 10.76 -6.06 14.38
N HIS A 64 9.48 -5.73 14.50
CA HIS A 64 8.44 -6.71 14.75
C HIS A 64 8.30 -7.72 13.60
N ALA A 65 8.32 -7.26 12.35
CA ALA A 65 8.29 -8.12 11.16
C ALA A 65 9.47 -9.11 11.16
N CYS A 66 10.66 -8.63 11.48
CA CYS A 66 11.87 -9.46 11.58
C CYS A 66 11.78 -10.47 12.74
N VAL A 67 11.42 -10.03 13.96
CA VAL A 67 11.38 -10.91 15.13
C VAL A 67 10.25 -11.95 15.02
N SER A 68 9.10 -11.56 14.48
CA SER A 68 7.96 -12.46 14.28
C SER A 68 8.08 -13.33 13.03
N GLN A 69 9.06 -13.06 12.16
CA GLN A 69 9.23 -13.71 10.85
C GLN A 69 7.94 -13.61 9.99
N ARG A 70 7.27 -12.45 10.05
CA ARG A 70 6.05 -12.16 9.27
C ARG A 70 6.30 -11.01 8.32
N VAL A 71 5.75 -11.11 7.13
CA VAL A 71 5.74 -10.01 6.15
C VAL A 71 4.69 -9.00 6.59
N VAL A 72 5.13 -7.97 7.31
CA VAL A 72 4.32 -6.81 7.67
C VAL A 72 4.98 -5.58 7.05
N SER A 73 4.20 -4.78 6.33
CA SER A 73 4.65 -3.51 5.77
C SER A 73 3.78 -2.38 6.30
N VAL A 74 4.22 -1.13 6.10
CA VAL A 74 3.41 0.05 6.42
C VAL A 74 2.19 0.08 5.50
N ALA A 75 0.99 0.01 6.07
CA ALA A 75 -0.26 0.25 5.35
C ALA A 75 -0.48 1.75 5.12
N PHE A 76 -0.26 2.58 6.16
CA PHE A 76 -0.28 4.03 6.07
C PHE A 76 0.42 4.69 7.27
N VAL A 77 0.75 5.98 7.12
CA VAL A 77 1.29 6.81 8.20
C VAL A 77 0.15 7.26 9.13
N GLY A 78 0.35 7.11 10.44
CA GLY A 78 -0.63 7.35 11.50
C GLY A 78 -1.08 6.06 12.18
N ALA A 79 -1.83 6.19 13.28
CA ALA A 79 -2.38 5.05 14.00
C ALA A 79 -3.54 4.37 13.24
N CYS A 80 -3.62 3.04 13.33
CA CYS A 80 -4.82 2.30 12.96
C CYS A 80 -6.00 2.77 13.82
N GLY A 81 -7.22 2.79 13.28
CA GLY A 81 -8.40 3.18 14.08
C GLY A 81 -8.63 4.69 14.21
N SER A 82 -7.63 5.55 13.99
CA SER A 82 -7.79 7.02 14.12
C SER A 82 -8.53 7.68 12.94
N GLY A 83 -9.06 6.90 12.01
CA GLY A 83 -9.80 7.42 10.87
C GLY A 83 -11.30 7.60 11.16
N VAL A 84 -11.93 8.54 10.45
CA VAL A 84 -13.39 8.59 10.30
C VAL A 84 -13.85 7.23 9.77
N GLY A 85 -14.75 6.54 10.48
CA GLY A 85 -15.30 5.24 10.07
C GLY A 85 -16.23 5.35 8.87
N CYS A 86 -16.63 4.21 8.29
CA CYS A 86 -17.54 4.25 7.14
C CYS A 86 -18.94 4.83 7.43
N PRO A 87 -19.49 4.78 8.66
CA PRO A 87 -20.75 5.45 8.96
C PRO A 87 -20.73 6.97 8.71
N THR A 88 -19.55 7.60 8.80
CA THR A 88 -19.39 9.06 8.73
C THR A 88 -18.56 9.52 7.53
N LYS A 89 -17.79 8.64 6.89
CA LYS A 89 -17.00 8.96 5.69
C LYS A 89 -17.88 8.96 4.43
N LYS A 90 -18.01 10.12 3.79
CA LYS A 90 -18.63 10.25 2.46
C LYS A 90 -17.59 9.93 1.38
N CYS A 91 -17.87 8.92 0.57
CA CYS A 91 -17.06 8.61 -0.61
C CYS A 91 -17.55 9.38 -1.85
N PRO A 92 -16.66 9.63 -2.82
CA PRO A 92 -17.05 10.15 -4.12
C PRO A 92 -18.11 9.28 -4.82
N VAL A 93 -18.83 9.86 -5.78
CA VAL A 93 -19.78 9.11 -6.62
C VAL A 93 -19.03 7.97 -7.30
N GLY A 94 -19.63 6.79 -7.34
CA GLY A 94 -18.98 5.57 -7.82
C GLY A 94 -18.03 4.92 -6.82
N GLY A 95 -17.78 5.52 -5.65
CA GLY A 95 -17.01 4.94 -4.55
C GLY A 95 -17.87 4.17 -3.56
N VAL A 96 -17.32 3.09 -3.01
CA VAL A 96 -17.88 2.31 -1.90
C VAL A 96 -16.93 2.42 -0.71
N CYS A 97 -17.48 2.76 0.45
CA CYS A 97 -16.70 2.80 1.67
C CYS A 97 -16.47 1.38 2.21
N ARG A 98 -15.22 1.05 2.53
CA ARG A 98 -14.84 -0.18 3.24
C ARG A 98 -13.89 0.13 4.37
N GLU A 99 -14.01 -0.57 5.48
CA GLU A 99 -13.07 -0.44 6.58
C GLU A 99 -11.89 -1.39 6.38
N ARG A 100 -10.67 -0.83 6.37
CA ARG A 100 -9.43 -1.57 6.24
C ARG A 100 -8.43 -1.05 7.28
N TYR A 101 -7.89 -1.96 8.09
CA TYR A 101 -6.95 -1.64 9.18
C TYR A 101 -7.48 -0.56 10.15
N GLY A 102 -8.77 -0.61 10.47
CA GLY A 102 -9.43 0.35 11.35
C GLY A 102 -9.61 1.75 10.74
N ARG A 103 -9.50 1.90 9.41
CA ARG A 103 -9.77 3.16 8.72
C ARG A 103 -10.78 2.93 7.62
N ALA A 104 -11.71 3.87 7.45
CA ALA A 104 -12.57 3.88 6.28
C ALA A 104 -11.79 4.31 5.03
N GLU A 105 -11.85 3.49 3.99
CA GLU A 105 -11.23 3.69 2.70
C GLU A 105 -12.31 3.68 1.61
N CYS A 106 -12.21 4.60 0.65
CA CYS A 106 -13.13 4.63 -0.50
C CYS A 106 -12.51 3.84 -1.64
N GLN A 107 -13.16 2.76 -2.05
CA GLN A 107 -12.76 1.99 -3.22
C GLN A 107 -13.75 2.24 -4.36
N CYS A 108 -13.24 2.54 -5.55
CA CYS A 108 -14.09 2.74 -6.71
C CYS A 108 -14.77 1.43 -7.12
N ARG A 109 -16.04 1.52 -7.49
CA ARG A 109 -16.87 0.39 -7.88
C ARG A 109 -16.29 -0.28 -9.14
N GLU A 110 -16.22 -1.60 -9.11
CA GLU A 110 -15.97 -2.40 -10.31
C GLU A 110 -17.27 -2.53 -11.12
N CYS A 111 -17.15 -2.36 -12.43
CA CYS A 111 -18.29 -2.36 -13.34
C CYS A 111 -18.32 -3.65 -14.16
N ALA A 112 -19.51 -4.19 -14.35
CA ALA A 112 -19.71 -5.29 -15.29
C ALA A 112 -19.34 -4.86 -16.72
N GLY A 113 -19.00 -5.83 -17.58
CA GLY A 113 -18.64 -5.61 -18.98
C GLY A 113 -19.78 -5.12 -19.89
N VAL A 114 -20.80 -4.48 -19.34
CA VAL A 114 -21.95 -3.94 -20.07
C VAL A 114 -21.49 -2.80 -20.99
N TYR A 115 -22.08 -2.73 -22.18
CA TYR A 115 -21.91 -1.66 -23.14
C TYR A 115 -23.25 -0.98 -23.37
N ALA A 116 -23.40 0.23 -22.82
CA ALA A 116 -24.58 1.08 -22.90
C ALA A 116 -24.08 2.53 -22.81
N PRO A 117 -23.57 3.09 -23.92
CA PRO A 117 -22.75 4.30 -23.89
C PRO A 117 -23.53 5.51 -23.37
N VAL A 118 -22.81 6.40 -22.71
CA VAL A 118 -23.35 7.66 -22.19
C VAL A 118 -22.39 8.82 -22.45
N CYS A 119 -22.92 10.02 -22.61
CA CYS A 119 -22.15 11.25 -22.72
C CYS A 119 -22.12 11.96 -21.37
N GLY A 120 -20.93 12.20 -20.84
CA GLY A 120 -20.73 12.98 -19.64
C GLY A 120 -20.76 14.49 -19.91
N THR A 121 -21.04 15.26 -18.86
CA THR A 121 -20.96 16.74 -18.87
C THR A 121 -19.58 17.30 -19.18
N ASP A 122 -18.55 16.46 -19.14
CA ASP A 122 -17.18 16.75 -19.57
C ASP A 122 -16.93 16.47 -21.06
N ALA A 123 -18.00 16.24 -21.83
CA ALA A 123 -17.98 15.90 -23.25
C ALA A 123 -17.23 14.60 -23.59
N ARG A 124 -17.05 13.71 -22.60
CA ARG A 124 -16.46 12.38 -22.81
C ARG A 124 -17.55 11.32 -22.95
N THR A 125 -17.34 10.43 -23.92
CA THR A 125 -18.17 9.22 -24.04
C THR A 125 -17.65 8.15 -23.09
N TYR A 126 -18.53 7.60 -22.29
CA TYR A 126 -18.26 6.46 -21.42
C TYR A 126 -19.02 5.24 -21.90
N ARG A 127 -18.39 4.06 -21.80
CA ARG A 127 -19.00 2.79 -22.24
C ARG A 127 -20.26 2.40 -21.46
N SER A 128 -20.42 2.91 -20.25
CA SER A 128 -21.67 2.88 -19.49
C SER A 128 -21.65 3.88 -18.35
N GLU A 129 -22.82 4.19 -17.80
CA GLU A 129 -22.99 5.07 -16.63
C GLU A 129 -22.13 4.62 -15.43
N CYS A 130 -22.04 3.31 -15.17
CA CYS A 130 -21.15 2.80 -14.14
C CYS A 130 -19.69 3.19 -14.39
N HIS A 131 -19.22 3.07 -15.64
CA HIS A 131 -17.85 3.42 -16.00
C HIS A 131 -17.60 4.92 -15.92
N MET A 132 -18.60 5.75 -16.20
CA MET A 132 -18.54 7.20 -15.97
C MET A 132 -18.24 7.50 -14.50
N TRP A 133 -19.04 6.96 -13.57
CA TRP A 133 -18.81 7.17 -12.13
C TRP A 133 -17.53 6.53 -11.62
N ARG A 134 -17.11 5.39 -12.18
CA ARG A 134 -15.84 4.75 -11.81
C ARG A 134 -14.66 5.64 -12.16
N VAL A 135 -14.63 6.20 -13.38
CA VAL A 135 -13.60 7.17 -13.79
C VAL A 135 -13.64 8.39 -12.89
N ALA A 136 -14.84 8.93 -12.62
CA ALA A 136 -14.98 10.09 -11.74
C ALA A 136 -14.42 9.83 -10.33
N CYS A 137 -14.63 8.62 -9.79
CA CYS A 137 -14.05 8.20 -8.51
C CYS A 137 -12.52 8.08 -8.58
N LEU A 138 -11.97 7.48 -9.63
CA LEU A 138 -10.53 7.30 -9.82
C LEU A 138 -9.78 8.63 -9.99
N GLU A 139 -10.44 9.62 -10.59
CA GLU A 139 -9.90 10.98 -10.80
C GLU A 139 -10.10 11.89 -9.57
N GLY A 140 -10.42 11.33 -8.40
CA GLY A 140 -10.49 12.08 -7.15
C GLY A 140 -11.86 12.71 -6.87
N GLY A 141 -12.92 12.21 -7.50
CA GLY A 141 -14.29 12.69 -7.29
C GLY A 141 -14.66 13.86 -8.20
N SER A 142 -14.25 13.82 -9.46
CA SER A 142 -14.66 14.81 -10.45
C SER A 142 -16.19 14.93 -10.52
N ASN A 143 -16.71 16.14 -10.70
CA ASN A 143 -18.15 16.42 -10.80
C ASN A 143 -18.74 16.08 -12.20
N VAL A 144 -18.37 14.93 -12.76
CA VAL A 144 -18.94 14.46 -14.03
C VAL A 144 -20.34 13.90 -13.76
N ALA A 145 -21.35 14.59 -14.28
CA ALA A 145 -22.72 14.12 -14.35
C ALA A 145 -23.04 13.59 -15.76
N LEU A 146 -24.09 12.77 -15.84
CA LEU A 146 -24.67 12.32 -17.11
C LEU A 146 -25.27 13.54 -17.86
N GLN A 147 -24.84 13.76 -19.10
CA GLN A 147 -25.44 14.75 -19.98
C GLN A 147 -26.59 14.15 -20.80
N HIS A 148 -26.36 13.02 -21.45
CA HIS A 148 -27.39 12.24 -22.14
C HIS A 148 -26.95 10.79 -22.36
N GLU A 149 -27.92 9.92 -22.67
CA GLU A 149 -27.66 8.55 -23.12
C GLU A 149 -27.13 8.54 -24.55
N GLY A 150 -26.26 7.59 -24.89
CA GLY A 150 -25.54 7.53 -26.15
C GLY A 150 -24.16 8.22 -26.11
N PRO A 151 -23.34 8.06 -27.16
CA PRO A 151 -22.03 8.69 -27.24
C PRO A 151 -22.13 10.21 -27.50
N CYS A 152 -21.14 10.95 -27.04
CA CYS A 152 -21.01 12.37 -27.36
C CYS A 152 -20.79 12.57 -28.86
N GLY A 153 -21.36 13.64 -29.43
CA GLY A 153 -21.21 13.98 -30.84
C GLY A 153 -22.18 13.23 -31.77
N GLU A 154 -22.89 12.22 -31.28
CA GLU A 154 -24.11 11.75 -31.95
C GLU A 154 -25.24 12.71 -31.58
N TYR A 155 -25.58 13.59 -32.51
CA TYR A 155 -26.73 14.48 -32.38
C TYR A 155 -28.00 13.63 -32.29
N VAL A 156 -28.63 13.58 -31.11
CA VAL A 156 -30.02 13.15 -31.00
C VAL A 156 -30.86 14.27 -31.61
N ALA A 157 -31.08 14.20 -32.91
CA ALA A 157 -32.09 15.01 -33.60
C ALA A 157 -33.44 14.68 -32.93
N LYS A 158 -34.01 15.67 -32.25
CA LYS A 158 -35.44 15.70 -31.92
C LYS A 158 -36.16 16.50 -32.97
#